data_AF-A0A7V8QSA0-F1
#
_entry.id   AF-A0A7V8QSA0-F1
#
_cell.length_a   1.000
_cell.length_b   1.000
_cell.length_c   1.000
_cell.angle_alpha   90.00
_cell.angle_beta   90.00
_cell.angle_gamma   90.00
#
_symmetry.space_group_name_H-M   'P 1'
#
loop_
_entity.id
_entity.type
_entity.pdbx_description
1 polymer ?
#
loop_
_entity_poly.entity_id
_entity_poly.type
_entity_poly.pdbx_seq_one_letter_code
_entity_poly.pdbx_strand_id
1 'polypeptide(L)'
;MDKEIKKKLVKNWFKILQDVICNEIENIENSPKKFISKSWSKNSLRDEGGGEYRILKDGKIFEKVGVNFSEVYGKFSKDMKKNIPGTKINPNFWASGISVVMHMKNPKIPAMHFNTRYIYTTFGWFGGGIDLSPSVRDKKEKNWFHNELKKTCNKHNKDY
;
A
#
# COMPACT_ATOMS: atom_id res chain seq x y z
N MET A 1 -12.42 -19.47 -10.34
CA MET A 1 -12.58 -18.86 -9.01
C MET A 1 -13.51 -17.67 -9.11
N ASP A 2 -14.60 -17.69 -8.34
CA ASP A 2 -15.62 -16.65 -8.31
C ASP A 2 -15.04 -15.25 -7.97
N LYS A 3 -15.64 -14.19 -8.51
CA LYS A 3 -15.14 -12.81 -8.36
C LYS A 3 -15.22 -12.32 -6.92
N GLU A 4 -16.24 -12.72 -6.16
CA GLU A 4 -16.41 -12.30 -4.77
C GLU A 4 -15.43 -13.04 -3.86
N ILE A 5 -15.12 -14.30 -4.17
CA ILE A 5 -14.03 -15.04 -3.52
C ILE A 5 -12.69 -14.32 -3.74
N LYS A 6 -12.38 -13.92 -4.99
CA LYS A 6 -11.14 -13.17 -5.30
C LYS A 6 -11.03 -11.87 -4.49
N LYS A 7 -12.08 -11.05 -4.45
CA LYS A 7 -12.10 -9.79 -3.69
C LYS A 7 -11.84 -10.02 -2.20
N LYS A 8 -12.50 -11.02 -1.61
CA LYS A 8 -12.33 -11.38 -0.19
C LYS A 8 -10.89 -11.82 0.11
N LEU A 9 -10.32 -12.70 -0.72
CA LEU A 9 -8.93 -13.16 -0.54
C LEU A 9 -7.94 -11.99 -0.59
N VAL A 10 -8.07 -11.13 -1.60
CA VAL A 10 -7.18 -9.98 -1.77
C VAL A 10 -7.31 -8.97 -0.63
N LYS A 11 -8.53 -8.67 -0.19
CA LYS A 11 -8.75 -7.80 0.96
C LYS A 11 -8.05 -8.34 2.20
N ASN A 12 -8.29 -9.61 2.51
CA ASN A 12 -7.74 -10.22 3.71
C ASN A 12 -6.20 -10.25 3.64
N TRP A 13 -5.64 -10.51 2.46
CA TRP A 13 -4.21 -10.40 2.23
C TRP A 13 -3.66 -9.01 2.57
N PHE A 14 -4.30 -7.93 2.12
CA PHE A 14 -3.81 -6.57 2.44
C PHE A 14 -3.94 -6.21 3.92
N LYS A 15 -4.95 -6.73 4.64
CA LYS A 15 -5.03 -6.58 6.10
C LYS A 15 -3.88 -7.30 6.81
N ILE A 16 -3.64 -8.56 6.44
CA ILE A 16 -2.51 -9.34 6.99
C ILE A 16 -1.20 -8.62 6.70
N LEU A 17 -1.03 -8.07 5.51
CA LEU A 17 0.19 -7.33 5.14
C LEU A 17 0.35 -6.05 5.98
N GLN A 18 -0.72 -5.33 6.29
CA GLN A 18 -0.68 -4.18 7.22
C GLN A 18 -0.23 -4.63 8.61
N ASP A 19 -0.76 -5.75 9.12
CA ASP A 19 -0.36 -6.30 10.42
C ASP A 19 1.11 -6.69 10.45
N VAL A 20 1.58 -7.42 9.44
CA VAL A 20 2.99 -7.84 9.32
C VAL A 20 3.92 -6.62 9.28
N ILE A 21 3.63 -5.64 8.42
CA ILE A 21 4.48 -4.44 8.28
C ILE A 21 4.51 -3.65 9.60
N CYS A 22 3.37 -3.47 10.27
CA CYS A 22 3.34 -2.75 11.54
C CYS A 22 4.13 -3.47 12.62
N ASN A 23 3.99 -4.80 12.72
CA ASN A 23 4.71 -5.61 13.70
C ASN A 23 6.23 -5.54 13.47
N GLU A 24 6.70 -5.66 12.22
CA GLU A 24 8.12 -5.57 11.90
C GLU A 24 8.70 -4.18 12.22
N ILE A 25 7.97 -3.11 11.91
CA ILE A 25 8.39 -1.75 12.24
C ILE A 25 8.49 -1.55 13.75
N GLU A 26 7.52 -2.03 14.52
CA GLU A 26 7.58 -1.94 15.99
C GLU A 26 8.71 -2.77 16.59
N ASN A 27 9.01 -3.94 16.01
CA ASN A 27 10.14 -4.78 16.41
C ASN A 27 11.48 -4.07 16.15
N ILE A 28 11.64 -3.44 14.98
CA ILE A 28 12.83 -2.67 14.62
C ILE A 28 12.98 -1.46 15.55
N GLU A 29 11.89 -0.74 15.80
CA GLU A 29 11.84 0.43 16.67
C GLU A 29 12.24 0.09 18.12
N ASN A 30 11.93 -1.14 18.58
CA ASN A 30 12.30 -1.71 19.88
C ASN A 30 12.13 -0.71 21.03
N SER A 31 10.95 -0.09 21.09
CA SER A 31 10.60 0.91 22.09
C SER A 31 9.12 0.77 22.50
N PRO A 32 8.68 1.44 23.58
CA PRO A 32 7.27 1.47 23.96
C PRO A 32 6.35 2.18 22.96
N LYS A 33 6.90 2.82 21.91
CA LYS A 33 6.11 3.48 20.86
C LYS A 33 5.47 2.41 19.97
N LYS A 34 4.16 2.55 19.79
CA LYS A 34 3.31 1.62 19.02
C LYS A 34 2.50 2.38 17.99
N PHE A 35 2.02 1.67 16.98
CA PHE A 35 1.08 2.24 16.02
C PHE A 35 -0.24 2.59 16.70
N ILE A 36 -0.76 3.78 16.40
CA ILE A 36 -2.12 4.19 16.73
C ILE A 36 -2.99 3.94 15.50
N SER A 37 -3.98 3.05 15.66
CA SER A 37 -4.93 2.71 14.61
C SER A 37 -6.17 3.59 14.65
N LYS A 38 -6.67 3.97 13.47
CA LYS A 38 -7.98 4.59 13.32
C LYS A 38 -8.66 4.14 12.03
N SER A 39 -9.88 3.62 12.20
CA SER A 39 -10.78 3.27 11.11
C SER A 39 -11.51 4.50 10.56
N TRP A 40 -11.87 4.44 9.29
CA TRP A 40 -12.63 5.49 8.61
C TRP A 40 -13.55 4.88 7.54
N SER A 41 -14.62 5.59 7.24
CA SER A 41 -15.57 5.26 6.16
C SER A 41 -15.47 6.31 5.06
N LYS A 42 -15.54 5.88 3.80
CA LYS A 42 -15.42 6.79 2.65
C LYS A 42 -16.58 7.78 2.54
N ASN A 43 -17.77 7.35 2.93
CA ASN A 43 -18.99 8.16 2.94
C ASN A 43 -19.74 7.90 4.25
N SER A 44 -20.35 8.92 4.84
CA SER A 44 -21.09 8.81 6.11
C SER A 44 -22.52 8.33 5.94
N LEU A 45 -23.09 8.42 4.73
CA LEU A 45 -24.50 8.11 4.44
C LEU A 45 -24.68 6.83 3.63
N ARG A 46 -23.66 6.43 2.85
CA ARG A 46 -23.71 5.27 1.96
C ARG A 46 -22.55 4.34 2.24
N ASP A 47 -22.79 3.05 2.14
CA ASP A 47 -21.72 2.07 2.17
C ASP A 47 -20.93 2.13 0.85
N GLU A 48 -19.79 2.79 0.90
CA GLU A 48 -18.80 2.86 -0.18
C GLU A 48 -17.45 2.28 0.26
N GLY A 49 -17.47 1.49 1.34
CA GLY A 49 -16.30 0.98 2.03
C GLY A 49 -15.57 2.06 2.85
N GLY A 50 -14.28 1.85 3.06
CA GLY A 50 -13.45 2.66 3.95
C GLY A 50 -12.06 2.05 4.12
N GLY A 51 -11.51 2.16 5.32
CA GLY A 51 -10.20 1.63 5.62
C GLY A 51 -9.76 1.84 7.05
N GLU A 52 -8.48 1.55 7.26
CA GLU A 52 -7.81 1.71 8.54
C GLU A 52 -6.42 2.29 8.26
N TYR A 53 -6.10 3.40 8.91
CA TYR A 53 -4.73 3.90 8.91
C TYR A 53 -4.10 3.67 10.27
N ARG A 54 -2.81 3.32 10.26
CA ARG A 54 -1.99 3.14 11.45
C ARG A 54 -0.83 4.12 11.39
N ILE A 55 -0.66 4.92 12.44
CA ILE A 55 0.42 5.91 12.53
C ILE A 55 1.31 5.63 13.73
N LEU A 56 2.61 5.49 13.48
CA LEU A 56 3.66 5.56 14.50
C LEU A 56 4.37 6.91 14.33
N LYS A 57 4.60 7.62 15.43
CA LYS A 57 5.29 8.93 15.41
C LYS A 57 6.18 9.10 16.64
N ASP A 58 7.14 10.00 16.51
CA ASP A 58 8.04 10.40 17.60
C ASP A 58 8.81 9.19 18.18
N GLY A 59 9.24 8.29 17.28
CA GLY A 59 10.10 7.16 17.61
C GLY A 59 11.57 7.55 17.77
N LYS A 60 12.36 6.54 18.10
CA LYS A 60 13.82 6.52 18.15
C LYS A 60 14.40 6.39 16.74
N ILE A 61 13.90 5.46 15.93
CA ILE A 61 14.36 5.22 14.56
C ILE A 61 13.44 5.93 13.57
N PHE A 62 12.14 5.76 13.74
CA PHE A 62 11.15 6.36 12.86
C PHE A 62 10.65 7.69 13.39
N GLU A 63 10.77 8.76 12.59
CA GLU A 63 10.14 10.04 12.91
C GLU A 63 8.62 9.91 12.76
N LYS A 64 8.18 9.34 11.64
CA LYS A 64 6.77 9.07 11.36
C LYS A 64 6.59 7.96 10.33
N VAL A 65 5.72 7.01 10.62
CA VAL A 65 5.29 5.97 9.67
C VAL A 65 3.77 5.95 9.57
N GLY A 66 3.26 5.93 8.34
CA GLY A 66 1.85 5.69 8.05
C GLY A 66 1.68 4.42 7.26
N VAL A 67 0.86 3.49 7.74
CA VAL A 67 0.48 2.25 7.06
C VAL A 67 -1.03 2.25 6.88
N ASN A 68 -1.48 2.41 5.65
CA ASN A 68 -2.89 2.56 5.30
C ASN A 68 -3.39 1.32 4.57
N PHE A 69 -4.46 0.71 5.08
CA PHE A 69 -5.26 -0.29 4.37
C PHE A 69 -6.56 0.36 3.91
N SER A 70 -7.08 -0.06 2.76
CA SER A 70 -8.41 0.38 2.29
C SER A 70 -9.13 -0.72 1.51
N GLU A 71 -10.45 -0.73 1.63
CA GLU A 71 -11.40 -1.43 0.75
C GLU A 71 -12.49 -0.43 0.39
N VAL A 72 -12.56 0.00 -0.86
CA VAL A 72 -13.52 0.99 -1.32
C VAL A 72 -14.21 0.53 -2.59
N TYR A 73 -15.45 0.95 -2.76
CA TYR A 73 -16.24 0.63 -3.95
C TYR A 73 -17.16 1.79 -4.30
N GLY A 74 -17.77 1.69 -5.47
CA GLY A 74 -18.74 2.67 -5.95
C GLY A 74 -18.65 2.83 -7.45
N LYS A 75 -18.86 4.06 -7.92
CA LYS A 75 -18.97 4.41 -9.33
C LYS A 75 -17.97 5.50 -9.68
N PHE A 76 -17.17 5.29 -10.72
CA PHE A 76 -16.29 6.36 -11.22
C PHE A 76 -17.09 7.51 -11.84
N SER A 77 -16.58 8.74 -11.72
CA SER A 77 -17.10 9.92 -12.43
C SER A 77 -16.95 9.76 -13.94
N LYS A 78 -17.66 10.58 -14.73
CA LYS A 78 -17.57 10.51 -16.21
C LYS A 78 -16.14 10.75 -16.71
N ASP A 79 -15.41 11.66 -16.08
CA ASP A 79 -14.04 12.00 -16.49
C ASP A 79 -13.04 10.89 -16.15
N MET A 80 -13.17 10.29 -14.96
CA MET A 80 -12.26 9.22 -14.52
C MET A 80 -12.38 7.95 -15.38
N LYS A 81 -13.57 7.61 -15.88
CA LYS A 81 -13.76 6.37 -16.68
C LYS A 81 -12.96 6.32 -17.97
N LYS A 82 -12.55 7.48 -18.50
CA LYS A 82 -11.77 7.50 -19.75
C LYS A 82 -10.39 6.85 -19.58
N ASN A 83 -9.85 6.90 -18.36
CA ASN A 83 -8.47 6.53 -18.05
C ASN A 83 -8.35 5.22 -17.25
N ILE A 84 -9.46 4.61 -16.84
CA ILE A 84 -9.45 3.40 -16.01
C ILE A 84 -9.86 2.17 -16.85
N PRO A 85 -9.04 1.11 -16.89
CA PRO A 85 -9.35 -0.12 -17.61
C PRO A 85 -10.73 -0.70 -17.25
N GLY A 86 -11.46 -1.21 -18.25
CA GLY A 86 -12.78 -1.83 -18.08
C GLY A 86 -13.96 -0.88 -17.82
N THR A 87 -13.73 0.39 -17.49
CA THR A 87 -14.81 1.28 -17.04
C THR A 87 -15.68 1.90 -18.14
N LYS A 88 -15.27 1.77 -19.41
CA LYS A 88 -16.09 2.14 -20.59
C LYS A 88 -17.36 1.30 -20.69
N ILE A 89 -17.33 0.06 -20.20
CA ILE A 89 -18.46 -0.88 -20.20
C ILE A 89 -19.28 -0.74 -18.92
N ASN A 90 -18.61 -0.79 -17.76
CA ASN A 90 -19.25 -0.66 -16.46
C ASN A 90 -18.54 0.39 -15.59
N PRO A 91 -19.25 1.47 -15.18
CA PRO A 91 -18.73 2.49 -14.28
C PRO A 91 -18.29 2.02 -12.89
N ASN A 92 -18.79 0.87 -12.45
CA ASN A 92 -18.66 0.41 -11.09
C ASN A 92 -17.28 -0.19 -10.86
N PHE A 93 -16.77 0.00 -9.65
CA PHE A 93 -15.50 -0.55 -9.24
C PHE A 93 -15.55 -1.05 -7.81
N TRP A 94 -14.64 -1.97 -7.54
CA TRP A 94 -14.19 -2.34 -6.21
C TRP A 94 -12.66 -2.23 -6.21
N ALA A 95 -12.08 -1.73 -5.14
CA ALA A 95 -10.63 -1.63 -4.99
C ALA A 95 -10.23 -1.91 -3.54
N SER A 96 -9.13 -2.61 -3.36
CA SER A 96 -8.47 -2.74 -2.07
C SER A 96 -6.97 -2.61 -2.25
N GLY A 97 -6.29 -2.17 -1.21
CA GLY A 97 -4.84 -1.99 -1.26
C GLY A 97 -4.25 -1.57 0.07
N ILE A 98 -2.92 -1.51 0.06
CA ILE A 98 -2.10 -0.99 1.14
C ILE A 98 -1.19 0.10 0.60
N SER A 99 -0.96 1.14 1.41
CA SER A 99 0.00 2.20 1.13
C SER A 99 0.82 2.49 2.39
N VAL A 100 2.12 2.63 2.24
CA VAL A 100 3.08 2.87 3.32
C VAL A 100 3.94 4.06 2.96
N VAL A 101 4.10 4.98 3.91
CA VAL A 101 5.09 6.05 3.85
C VAL A 101 5.85 6.05 5.17
N MET A 102 7.17 6.04 5.10
CA MET A 102 8.05 6.05 6.26
C MET A 102 9.06 7.18 6.17
N HIS A 103 9.16 7.95 7.24
CA HIS A 103 10.20 8.95 7.47
C HIS A 103 11.03 8.52 8.67
N MET A 104 12.34 8.40 8.44
CA MET A 104 13.31 8.02 9.44
C MET A 104 13.89 9.26 10.08
N LYS A 105 14.21 9.17 11.36
CA LYS A 105 14.72 10.30 12.15
C LYS A 105 16.15 10.68 11.76
N ASN A 106 16.94 9.70 11.31
CA ASN A 106 18.29 9.93 10.83
C ASN A 106 18.26 10.22 9.32
N PRO A 107 18.70 11.41 8.86
CA PRO A 107 18.66 11.80 7.44
C PRO A 107 19.57 10.95 6.54
N LYS A 108 20.46 10.13 7.11
CA LYS A 108 21.25 9.15 6.36
C LYS A 108 20.46 7.91 5.96
N ILE A 109 19.25 7.73 6.52
CA ILE A 109 18.34 6.64 6.15
C ILE A 109 17.25 7.24 5.24
N PRO A 110 17.04 6.73 4.03
CA PRO A 110 16.09 7.31 3.07
C PRO A 110 14.66 7.20 3.56
N ALA A 111 13.81 8.17 3.19
CA ALA A 111 12.37 7.96 3.29
C ALA A 111 11.95 6.85 2.32
N MET A 112 10.88 6.13 2.63
CA MET A 112 10.40 5.02 1.81
C MET A 112 8.91 5.17 1.53
N HIS A 113 8.50 4.85 0.31
CA HIS A 113 7.11 4.67 -0.06
C HIS A 113 6.89 3.29 -0.68
N PHE A 114 5.79 2.64 -0.32
CA PHE A 114 5.35 1.37 -0.87
C PHE A 114 3.84 1.38 -1.08
N ASN A 115 3.38 0.89 -2.23
CA ASN A 115 1.97 0.71 -2.49
C ASN A 115 1.73 -0.59 -3.25
N THR A 116 0.69 -1.32 -2.90
CA THR A 116 0.12 -2.35 -3.77
C THR A 116 -1.38 -2.35 -3.64
N ARG A 117 -2.06 -2.52 -4.77
CA ARG A 117 -3.51 -2.42 -4.88
C ARG A 117 -4.04 -3.39 -5.92
N TYR A 118 -5.27 -3.82 -5.70
CA TYR A 118 -6.06 -4.59 -6.65
C TYR A 118 -7.33 -3.81 -6.95
N ILE A 119 -7.61 -3.62 -8.23
CA ILE A 119 -8.79 -2.93 -8.71
C ILE A 119 -9.59 -3.91 -9.57
N TYR A 120 -10.90 -3.92 -9.37
CA TYR A 120 -11.84 -4.73 -10.11
C TYR A 120 -12.93 -3.83 -10.71
N THR A 121 -13.03 -3.80 -12.04
CA THR A 121 -14.12 -3.16 -12.78
C THR A 121 -14.91 -4.23 -13.55
N THR A 122 -14.72 -4.36 -14.86
CA THR A 122 -15.18 -5.53 -15.63
C THR A 122 -14.23 -6.71 -15.54
N PHE A 123 -12.96 -6.45 -15.27
CA PHE A 123 -11.92 -7.44 -14.95
C PHE A 123 -11.08 -6.92 -13.77
N GLY A 124 -10.16 -7.73 -13.27
CA GLY A 124 -9.31 -7.36 -12.15
C GLY A 124 -7.84 -7.26 -12.53
N TRP A 125 -7.13 -6.28 -11.97
CA TRP A 125 -5.69 -6.10 -12.17
C TRP A 125 -5.03 -5.54 -10.91
N PHE A 126 -3.74 -5.85 -10.76
CA PHE A 126 -2.91 -5.30 -9.72
C PHE A 126 -2.15 -4.07 -10.22
N GLY A 127 -1.75 -3.23 -9.28
CA GLY A 127 -0.78 -2.15 -9.50
C GLY A 127 -0.04 -1.86 -8.21
N GLY A 128 1.17 -1.31 -8.30
CA GLY A 128 1.97 -1.05 -7.12
C GLY A 128 3.42 -0.75 -7.44
N GLY A 129 4.22 -0.64 -6.39
CA GLY A 129 5.64 -0.37 -6.43
C GLY A 129 6.19 -0.02 -5.06
N ILE A 130 7.51 0.09 -4.99
CA ILE A 130 8.26 0.56 -3.83
C ILE A 130 9.37 1.47 -4.32
N ASP A 131 9.64 2.54 -3.58
CA ASP A 131 10.66 3.51 -3.89
C ASP A 131 11.32 4.06 -2.61
N LEU A 132 12.55 4.55 -2.78
CA LEU A 132 13.33 5.22 -1.74
C LEU A 132 13.60 6.66 -2.16
N SER A 133 13.51 7.57 -1.19
CA SER A 133 13.75 9.01 -1.33
C SER A 133 14.90 9.43 -0.39
N PRO A 134 16.17 9.22 -0.79
CA PRO A 134 17.33 9.53 0.03
C PRO A 134 17.63 11.03 0.10
N SER A 135 17.94 11.53 1.30
CA SER A 135 18.50 12.89 1.49
C SER A 135 20.00 12.94 1.21
N VAL A 136 20.69 11.80 1.31
CA VAL A 136 22.14 11.64 1.07
C VAL A 136 22.34 10.59 -0.01
N ARG A 137 23.17 10.88 -1.02
CA ARG A 137 23.46 9.92 -2.08
C ARG A 137 24.36 8.80 -1.56
N ASP A 138 23.83 7.58 -1.51
CA ASP A 138 24.60 6.36 -1.27
C ASP A 138 24.48 5.41 -2.47
N LYS A 139 25.60 5.18 -3.17
CA LYS A 139 25.63 4.30 -4.34
C LYS A 139 25.49 2.82 -3.98
N LYS A 140 25.96 2.41 -2.79
CA LYS A 140 25.83 1.03 -2.31
C LYS A 140 24.37 0.73 -1.97
N GLU A 141 23.70 1.63 -1.26
CA GLU A 141 22.27 1.52 -0.96
C GLU A 141 21.43 1.47 -2.23
N LYS A 142 21.65 2.40 -3.16
CA LYS A 142 20.95 2.42 -4.46
C LYS A 142 21.09 1.08 -5.19
N ASN A 143 22.32 0.58 -5.32
CA ASN A 143 22.57 -0.67 -6.04
C ASN A 143 21.95 -1.87 -5.32
N TRP A 144 22.06 -1.91 -3.99
CA TRP A 144 21.44 -2.97 -3.19
C TRP A 144 19.92 -2.98 -3.37
N PHE A 145 19.25 -1.84 -3.21
CA PHE A 145 17.80 -1.72 -3.32
C PHE A 145 17.29 -2.20 -4.69
N HIS A 146 17.85 -1.67 -5.78
CA HIS A 146 17.42 -2.08 -7.13
C HIS A 146 17.74 -3.56 -7.43
N ASN A 147 18.83 -4.10 -6.89
CA ASN A 147 19.15 -5.52 -7.06
C ASN A 147 18.14 -6.42 -6.33
N GLU A 148 17.71 -6.06 -5.12
CA GLU A 148 16.69 -6.83 -4.39
C GLU A 148 15.31 -6.77 -5.08
N LEU A 149 14.93 -5.62 -5.63
CA LEU A 149 13.73 -5.52 -6.46
C LEU A 149 13.82 -6.40 -7.71
N LYS A 150 14.94 -6.34 -8.44
CA LYS A 150 15.17 -7.17 -9.63
C LYS A 150 15.12 -8.66 -9.30
N LYS A 151 15.76 -9.09 -8.21
CA LYS A 151 15.70 -10.48 -7.74
C LYS A 151 14.26 -10.92 -7.44
N THR A 152 13.45 -10.03 -6.84
CA THR A 152 12.05 -10.31 -6.54
C THR A 152 11.22 -10.43 -7.81
N CYS A 153 11.32 -9.49 -8.75
CA CYS A 153 10.61 -9.54 -10.03
C CYS A 153 10.98 -10.78 -10.86
N ASN A 154 12.28 -11.12 -10.92
CA ASN A 154 12.80 -12.26 -11.67
C ASN A 154 12.25 -13.62 -11.23
N LYS A 155 11.73 -13.74 -10.01
CA LYS A 155 11.05 -14.97 -9.54
C LYS A 155 9.71 -15.22 -10.24
N HIS A 156 9.12 -14.18 -10.84
CA HIS A 156 7.82 -14.24 -11.49
C HIS A 156 7.94 -14.09 -13.01
N ASN A 157 8.69 -13.10 -13.49
CA ASN A 157 8.99 -12.91 -14.91
C ASN A 157 10.31 -12.14 -15.04
N LYS A 158 11.19 -12.59 -15.96
CA LYS A 158 12.48 -11.94 -16.22
C LYS A 158 12.37 -10.65 -17.03
N ASP A 159 11.23 -10.43 -17.69
CA ASP A 159 10.95 -9.26 -18.52
C ASP A 159 10.21 -8.14 -17.76
N TYR A 160 10.02 -8.30 -16.44
CA TYR A 160 9.51 -7.25 -15.55
C TYR A 160 10.57 -6.22 -15.17
#